data_AF-A0A6M6AMJ2-F1
#
_entry.id   AF-A0A6M6AMJ2-F1
#
_cell.length_a   1.000
_cell.length_b   1.000
_cell.length_c   1.000
_cell.angle_alpha   90.00
_cell.angle_beta   90.00
_cell.angle_gamma   90.00
#
_symmetry.space_group_name_H-M   'P 1'
#
loop_
_entity.id
_entity.type
_entity.pdbx_description
1 polymer ?
#
loop_
_entity_poly.entity_id
_entity_poly.type
_entity_poly.pdbx_seq_one_letter_code
_entity_poly.pdbx_strand_id
1 'polypeptide(L)'
;SVKSAIEIAANINKEKYEPLYIGITKSGVWKMCEKPCAEWENDNCYSAVLSPDKKMHGLLVKKNHEYEINHVDVAFSALHGKSGEDGSIQGLFELSGIPFVGCDIQSSAICMDKSLTYIVAKNAGIATPAFWVINKDDRPVAATFTYPVFVKPARSGSSFGVKKVNSADELDYAIESARQYDSKILIEQAVSGCEVGCAVLGNSAALAVGEVDQIRLQYGIFRIHQEVEPEKGSENAVITVPADLSAEERGRIQETAKKIYKALGCRGLARV
;
A
#
# COMPACT_ATOMS: atom_id res chain seq x y z
N SER A 1 -5.11 -1.51 -7.61
CA SER A 1 -6.09 -0.43 -7.39
C SER A 1 -7.40 -0.74 -8.10
N VAL A 2 -7.46 -0.82 -9.44
CA VAL A 2 -8.73 -1.12 -10.17
C VAL A 2 -9.47 -2.35 -9.64
N LYS A 3 -8.80 -3.52 -9.54
CA LYS A 3 -9.42 -4.73 -8.95
C LYS A 3 -9.99 -4.48 -7.53
N SER A 4 -9.28 -3.73 -6.68
CA SER A 4 -9.77 -3.36 -5.34
C SER A 4 -11.02 -2.49 -5.40
N ALA A 5 -11.08 -1.53 -6.33
CA ALA A 5 -12.24 -0.67 -6.51
C ALA A 5 -13.47 -1.45 -7.02
N ILE A 6 -13.28 -2.45 -7.89
CA ILE A 6 -14.34 -3.36 -8.35
C ILE A 6 -15.01 -4.05 -7.15
N GLU A 7 -14.22 -4.62 -6.25
CA GLU A 7 -14.76 -5.31 -5.07
C GLU A 7 -15.46 -4.35 -4.09
N ILE A 8 -14.92 -3.14 -3.89
CA ILE A 8 -15.59 -2.12 -3.05
C ILE A 8 -16.94 -1.74 -3.66
N ALA A 9 -17.02 -1.49 -4.97
CA ALA A 9 -18.25 -1.14 -5.67
C ALA A 9 -19.31 -2.26 -5.65
N ALA A 10 -18.86 -3.53 -5.64
CA ALA A 10 -19.73 -4.69 -5.56
C ALA A 10 -20.34 -4.89 -4.17
N ASN A 11 -19.65 -4.45 -3.11
CA ASN A 11 -20.02 -4.75 -1.72
C ASN A 11 -20.51 -3.55 -0.90
N ILE A 12 -20.35 -2.31 -1.40
CA ILE A 12 -20.86 -1.12 -0.70
C ILE A 12 -22.41 -1.13 -0.66
N ASN A 13 -22.99 -0.88 0.52
CA ASN A 13 -24.44 -0.81 0.67
C ASN A 13 -25.00 0.46 0.01
N LYS A 14 -25.62 0.30 -1.16
CA LYS A 14 -26.18 1.40 -1.96
C LYS A 14 -27.50 1.97 -1.43
N GLU A 15 -28.14 1.32 -0.46
CA GLU A 15 -29.26 1.91 0.28
C GLU A 15 -28.79 3.00 1.25
N LYS A 16 -27.52 2.90 1.69
CA LYS A 16 -26.92 3.83 2.65
C LYS A 16 -25.98 4.85 1.98
N TYR A 17 -25.27 4.46 0.93
CA TYR A 17 -24.25 5.27 0.28
C TYR A 17 -24.54 5.45 -1.20
N GLU A 18 -24.33 6.66 -1.70
CA GLU A 18 -24.29 6.96 -3.13
C GLU A 18 -22.83 7.04 -3.59
N PRO A 19 -22.28 6.00 -4.25
CA PRO A 19 -20.87 6.00 -4.63
C PRO A 19 -20.62 6.83 -5.88
N LEU A 20 -19.68 7.78 -5.79
CA LEU A 20 -19.14 8.52 -6.94
C LEU A 20 -17.76 7.94 -7.30
N TYR A 21 -17.65 7.29 -8.46
CA TYR A 21 -16.40 6.64 -8.86
C TYR A 21 -15.52 7.57 -9.67
N ILE A 22 -14.36 7.91 -9.10
CA ILE A 22 -13.33 8.71 -9.74
C ILE A 22 -12.14 7.81 -10.10
N GLY A 23 -11.95 7.57 -11.39
CA GLY A 23 -10.78 6.88 -11.93
C GLY A 23 -9.68 7.88 -12.26
N ILE A 24 -8.44 7.50 -11.94
CA ILE A 24 -7.24 8.23 -12.35
C ILE A 24 -6.49 7.36 -13.36
N THR A 25 -6.30 7.86 -14.57
CA THR A 25 -5.57 7.13 -15.61
C THR A 25 -4.10 6.94 -15.20
N LYS A 26 -3.40 6.02 -15.88
CA LYS A 26 -1.95 5.82 -15.64
C LYS A 26 -1.11 7.07 -15.90
N SER A 27 -1.62 8.02 -16.69
CA SER A 27 -1.00 9.32 -16.98
C SER A 27 -1.48 10.45 -16.06
N GLY A 28 -2.32 10.16 -15.06
CA GLY A 28 -2.75 11.14 -14.05
C GLY A 28 -4.00 11.95 -14.43
N VAL A 29 -4.78 11.54 -15.42
CA VAL A 29 -6.03 12.24 -15.80
C VAL A 29 -7.19 11.72 -14.94
N TRP A 30 -7.96 12.63 -14.36
CA TRP A 30 -9.05 12.30 -13.46
C TRP A 30 -10.40 12.30 -14.20
N LYS A 31 -11.17 11.24 -13.99
CA LYS A 31 -12.44 11.00 -14.67
C LYS A 31 -13.49 10.42 -13.72
N MET A 32 -14.69 10.98 -13.73
CA MET A 32 -15.87 10.38 -13.10
C MET A 32 -16.50 9.38 -14.06
N CYS A 33 -16.80 8.18 -13.57
CA CYS A 33 -17.35 7.08 -14.36
C CYS A 33 -18.48 6.38 -13.61
N GLU A 34 -19.28 5.60 -14.33
CA GLU A 34 -20.45 4.89 -13.76
C GLU A 34 -20.07 3.82 -12.73
N LYS A 35 -18.99 3.08 -12.99
CA LYS A 35 -18.49 2.02 -12.11
C LYS A 35 -17.03 1.68 -12.42
N PRO A 36 -16.26 1.15 -11.45
CA PRO A 36 -14.97 0.55 -11.71
C PRO A 36 -15.15 -0.77 -12.48
N CYS A 37 -14.35 -0.96 -13.51
CA CYS A 37 -14.18 -2.21 -14.25
C CYS A 37 -12.80 -2.23 -14.93
N ALA A 38 -12.43 -3.31 -15.60
CA ALA A 38 -11.14 -3.40 -16.30
C ALA A 38 -10.99 -2.30 -17.38
N GLU A 39 -12.06 -2.05 -18.13
CA GLU A 39 -12.17 -1.06 -19.21
C GLU A 39 -13.01 0.14 -18.76
N TRP A 40 -12.69 0.67 -17.57
CA TRP A 40 -13.46 1.76 -16.97
C TRP A 40 -13.33 3.08 -17.75
N GLU A 41 -12.24 3.27 -18.49
CA GLU A 41 -12.02 4.47 -19.30
C GLU A 41 -12.78 4.37 -20.62
N ASN A 42 -13.89 5.11 -20.73
CA ASN A 42 -14.75 5.15 -21.91
C ASN A 42 -15.34 6.55 -22.13
N ASP A 43 -16.08 6.73 -23.22
CA ASP A 43 -16.65 8.02 -23.64
C ASP A 43 -17.75 8.55 -22.71
N ASN A 44 -18.34 7.71 -21.87
CA ASN A 44 -19.32 8.13 -20.86
C ASN A 44 -18.65 8.72 -19.61
N CYS A 45 -17.32 8.66 -19.50
CA CYS A 45 -16.61 9.25 -18.37
C CYS A 45 -16.41 10.76 -18.57
N TYR A 46 -16.69 11.51 -17.52
CA TYR A 46 -16.54 12.98 -17.49
C TYR A 46 -15.23 13.38 -16.85
N SER A 47 -14.63 14.49 -17.26
CA SER A 47 -13.52 15.06 -16.50
C SER A 47 -14.04 15.50 -15.12
N ALA A 48 -13.42 15.04 -14.06
CA ALA A 48 -13.84 15.35 -12.69
C ALA A 48 -12.63 15.38 -11.76
N VAL A 49 -12.46 16.44 -10.99
CA VAL A 49 -11.38 16.59 -10.01
C VAL A 49 -11.94 16.86 -8.64
N LEU A 50 -11.25 16.38 -7.60
CA LEU A 50 -11.57 16.76 -6.22
C LEU A 50 -10.95 18.13 -5.93
N SER A 51 -11.77 19.07 -5.46
CA SER A 51 -11.34 20.44 -5.20
C SER A 51 -10.62 20.54 -3.84
N PRO A 52 -9.52 21.32 -3.73
CA PRO A 52 -8.92 21.64 -2.45
C PRO A 52 -9.70 22.68 -1.64
N ASP A 53 -10.76 23.28 -2.20
CA ASP A 53 -11.54 24.34 -1.57
C ASP A 53 -12.56 23.77 -0.56
N LYS A 54 -12.43 24.20 0.71
CA LYS A 54 -13.30 23.75 1.81
C LYS A 54 -14.77 24.14 1.67
N LYS A 55 -15.07 25.23 0.97
CA LYS A 55 -16.44 25.67 0.71
C LYS A 55 -17.07 24.86 -0.42
N MET A 56 -16.28 24.44 -1.42
CA MET A 56 -16.76 23.54 -2.45
C MET A 56 -17.10 22.16 -1.88
N HIS A 57 -16.27 21.65 -0.94
CA HIS A 57 -16.50 20.39 -0.23
C HIS A 57 -16.88 19.22 -1.17
N GLY A 58 -16.14 19.07 -2.28
CA GLY A 58 -16.47 18.06 -3.26
C GLY A 58 -15.68 18.16 -4.57
N LEU A 59 -16.35 17.81 -5.66
CA LEU A 59 -15.79 17.68 -6.99
C LEU A 59 -16.12 18.89 -7.86
N LEU A 60 -15.23 19.20 -8.80
CA LEU A 60 -15.55 19.96 -10.00
C LEU A 60 -15.72 18.97 -11.15
N VAL A 61 -16.94 18.83 -11.66
CA VAL A 61 -17.29 17.86 -12.72
C VAL A 61 -17.64 18.59 -14.00
N LYS A 62 -17.00 18.20 -15.11
CA LYS A 62 -17.24 18.80 -16.42
C LYS A 62 -18.43 18.15 -17.12
N LYS A 63 -19.55 18.85 -17.22
CA LYS A 63 -20.74 18.45 -17.99
C LYS A 63 -21.13 19.56 -18.95
N ASN A 64 -21.53 19.23 -20.18
CA ASN A 64 -21.93 20.21 -21.20
C ASN A 64 -20.92 21.36 -21.41
N HIS A 65 -19.63 21.04 -21.39
CA HIS A 65 -18.50 21.97 -21.52
C HIS A 65 -18.23 22.93 -20.33
N GLU A 66 -19.04 22.90 -19.28
CA GLU A 66 -18.85 23.70 -18.06
C GLU A 66 -18.52 22.82 -16.85
N TYR A 67 -17.90 23.40 -15.83
CA TYR A 67 -17.67 22.73 -14.56
C TYR A 67 -18.76 23.10 -13.55
N GLU A 68 -19.39 22.09 -12.98
CA GLU A 68 -20.31 22.23 -11.85
C GLU A 68 -19.71 21.64 -10.57
N ILE A 69 -20.14 22.15 -9.43
CA ILE A 69 -19.72 21.63 -8.12
C ILE A 69 -20.66 20.48 -7.75
N ASN A 70 -20.09 19.31 -7.41
CA ASN A 70 -20.84 18.18 -6.87
C ASN A 70 -20.29 17.87 -5.46
N HIS A 71 -21.17 17.95 -4.45
CA HIS A 71 -20.80 17.75 -3.04
C HIS A 71 -20.34 16.31 -2.76
N VAL A 72 -19.44 16.13 -1.78
CA VAL A 72 -18.95 14.81 -1.33
C VAL A 72 -18.89 14.76 0.19
N ASP A 73 -19.64 13.87 0.82
CA ASP A 73 -19.64 13.72 2.29
C ASP A 73 -18.39 13.04 2.84
N VAL A 74 -17.82 12.08 2.10
CA VAL A 74 -16.67 11.29 2.52
C VAL A 74 -15.87 10.79 1.31
N ALA A 75 -14.55 10.79 1.43
CA ALA A 75 -13.65 10.24 0.43
C ALA A 75 -13.08 8.87 0.86
N PHE A 76 -13.15 7.87 -0.01
CA PHE A 76 -12.46 6.59 0.17
C PHE A 76 -11.55 6.35 -1.05
N SER A 77 -10.25 6.62 -0.87
CA SER A 77 -9.24 6.28 -1.86
C SER A 77 -8.94 4.78 -1.86
N ALA A 78 -9.05 4.15 -3.04
CA ALA A 78 -8.58 2.78 -3.31
C ALA A 78 -7.30 2.78 -4.17
N LEU A 79 -6.55 3.90 -4.17
CA LEU A 79 -5.26 4.02 -4.82
C LEU A 79 -4.18 3.29 -4.00
N HIS A 80 -3.26 2.61 -4.67
CA HIS A 80 -2.16 1.87 -4.05
C HIS A 80 -0.81 2.42 -4.53
N GLY A 81 0.16 2.45 -3.64
CA GLY A 81 1.52 2.91 -3.87
C GLY A 81 1.61 4.41 -4.11
N LYS A 82 2.43 4.80 -5.10
CA LYS A 82 2.66 6.20 -5.46
C LYS A 82 1.33 6.92 -5.70
N SER A 83 1.23 8.16 -5.24
CA SER A 83 0.04 9.01 -5.19
C SER A 83 -1.09 8.57 -4.22
N GLY A 84 -1.16 7.28 -3.86
CA GLY A 84 -2.27 6.71 -3.08
C GLY A 84 -1.98 6.49 -1.61
N GLU A 85 -0.81 5.96 -1.30
CA GLU A 85 -0.40 5.54 0.05
C GLU A 85 0.80 6.36 0.57
N ASP A 86 1.30 7.32 -0.21
CA ASP A 86 2.50 8.13 0.08
C ASP A 86 2.20 9.50 0.71
N GLY A 87 0.93 9.78 1.03
CA GLY A 87 0.48 11.05 1.59
C GLY A 87 0.01 12.06 0.53
N SER A 88 0.18 11.78 -0.76
CA SER A 88 -0.20 12.72 -1.83
C SER A 88 -1.72 12.96 -1.89
N ILE A 89 -2.51 11.90 -2.05
CA ILE A 89 -3.98 12.04 -2.12
C ILE A 89 -4.55 12.50 -0.77
N GLN A 90 -3.93 12.08 0.34
CA GLN A 90 -4.27 12.53 1.69
C GLN A 90 -4.10 14.04 1.80
N GLY A 91 -3.03 14.61 1.23
CA GLY A 91 -2.82 16.07 1.18
C GLY A 91 -3.98 16.83 0.53
N LEU A 92 -4.53 16.30 -0.57
CA LEU A 92 -5.70 16.90 -1.21
C LEU A 92 -6.96 16.79 -0.34
N PHE A 93 -7.15 15.67 0.36
CA PHE A 93 -8.26 15.50 1.30
C PHE A 93 -8.16 16.45 2.51
N GLU A 94 -6.97 16.65 3.07
CA GLU A 94 -6.75 17.59 4.17
C GLU A 94 -7.08 19.04 3.75
N LEU A 95 -6.66 19.43 2.53
CA LEU A 95 -6.99 20.74 1.96
C LEU A 95 -8.50 20.89 1.77
N SER A 96 -9.16 19.92 1.14
CA SER A 96 -10.60 19.96 0.87
C SER A 96 -11.45 19.97 2.14
N GLY A 97 -10.94 19.42 3.25
CA GLY A 97 -11.70 19.27 4.50
C GLY A 97 -12.78 18.20 4.42
N ILE A 98 -12.81 17.40 3.35
CA ILE A 98 -13.70 16.24 3.22
C ILE A 98 -13.14 15.13 4.12
N PRO A 99 -13.95 14.57 5.06
CA PRO A 99 -13.54 13.40 5.82
C PRO A 99 -13.09 12.26 4.91
N PHE A 100 -12.01 11.57 5.25
CA PHE A 100 -11.51 10.48 4.41
C PHE A 100 -11.11 9.23 5.21
N VAL A 101 -11.25 8.08 4.55
CA VAL A 101 -10.92 6.75 5.07
C VAL A 101 -9.41 6.56 5.09
N GLY A 102 -8.90 6.00 6.19
CA GLY A 102 -7.51 5.53 6.30
C GLY A 102 -6.54 6.54 6.91
N CYS A 103 -5.26 6.23 6.72
CA CYS A 103 -4.11 6.93 7.32
C CYS A 103 -4.01 8.39 6.87
N ASP A 104 -3.47 9.25 7.73
CA ASP A 104 -3.17 10.65 7.42
C ASP A 104 -1.89 10.80 6.56
N ILE A 105 -1.51 12.04 6.23
CA ILE A 105 -0.32 12.32 5.40
C ILE A 105 0.94 11.71 5.99
N GLN A 106 1.20 11.94 7.29
CA GLN A 106 2.47 11.53 7.91
C GLN A 106 2.60 10.02 8.02
N SER A 107 1.54 9.33 8.45
CA SER A 107 1.54 7.88 8.66
C SER A 107 1.58 7.17 7.31
N SER A 108 0.90 7.70 6.29
CA SER A 108 1.06 7.27 4.90
C SER A 108 2.52 7.42 4.43
N ALA A 109 3.12 8.61 4.56
CA ALA A 109 4.49 8.86 4.10
C ALA A 109 5.53 7.99 4.83
N ILE A 110 5.41 7.83 6.15
CA ILE A 110 6.29 6.99 6.95
C ILE A 110 6.14 5.53 6.53
N CYS A 111 4.91 5.01 6.43
CA CYS A 111 4.67 3.61 6.07
C CYS A 111 5.06 3.28 4.62
N MET A 112 4.93 4.24 3.71
CA MET A 112 5.29 4.06 2.30
C MET A 112 6.80 3.88 2.12
N ASP A 113 7.59 4.66 2.85
CA ASP A 113 9.04 4.56 2.83
C ASP A 113 9.53 3.58 3.89
N LYS A 114 9.83 2.34 3.47
CA LYS A 114 10.23 1.26 4.38
C LYS A 114 11.38 1.64 5.31
N SER A 115 12.32 2.49 4.85
CA SER A 115 13.42 2.95 5.71
C SER A 115 12.93 3.84 6.85
N LEU A 116 11.95 4.71 6.59
CA LEU A 116 11.31 5.53 7.63
C LEU A 116 10.48 4.65 8.57
N THR A 117 9.72 3.69 8.03
CA THR A 117 9.01 2.69 8.85
C THR A 117 9.97 2.02 9.83
N TYR A 118 11.13 1.55 9.36
CA TYR A 118 12.10 0.87 10.22
C TYR A 118 12.69 1.78 11.29
N ILE A 119 12.99 3.04 10.96
CA ILE A 119 13.50 4.03 11.92
C ILE A 119 12.47 4.27 13.04
N VAL A 120 11.22 4.53 12.69
CA VAL A 120 10.15 4.82 13.66
C VAL A 120 9.82 3.58 14.48
N ALA A 121 9.69 2.41 13.84
CA ALA A 121 9.41 1.15 14.52
C ALA A 121 10.53 0.77 15.50
N LYS A 122 11.80 0.91 15.10
CA LYS A 122 12.95 0.65 15.97
C LYS A 122 12.97 1.60 17.18
N ASN A 123 12.66 2.89 16.97
CA ASN A 123 12.53 3.85 18.07
C ASN A 123 11.42 3.46 19.06
N ALA A 124 10.36 2.77 18.60
CA ALA A 124 9.31 2.22 19.45
C ALA A 124 9.63 0.83 20.06
N GLY A 125 10.87 0.35 19.90
CA GLY A 125 11.31 -0.95 20.40
C GLY A 125 10.70 -2.14 19.65
N ILE A 126 10.43 -1.98 18.36
CA ILE A 126 10.05 -3.07 17.45
C ILE A 126 11.30 -3.53 16.70
N ALA A 127 11.52 -4.84 16.60
CA ALA A 127 12.61 -5.39 15.79
C ALA A 127 12.34 -5.17 14.29
N THR A 128 13.39 -4.81 13.56
CA THR A 128 13.35 -4.58 12.10
C THR A 128 14.52 -5.30 11.45
N PRO A 129 14.47 -5.59 10.13
CA PRO A 129 15.63 -6.05 9.40
C PRO A 129 16.79 -5.06 9.56
N ALA A 130 18.03 -5.57 9.56
CA ALA A 130 19.18 -4.72 9.27
C ALA A 130 19.10 -4.30 7.80
N PHE A 131 19.30 -3.02 7.51
CA PHE A 131 19.13 -2.49 6.17
C PHE A 131 20.15 -1.39 5.86
N TRP A 132 20.41 -1.21 4.57
CA TRP A 132 21.23 -0.15 4.02
C TRP A 132 20.41 0.63 2.99
N VAL A 133 20.43 1.96 3.13
CA VAL A 133 19.84 2.86 2.13
C VAL A 133 20.86 3.08 1.04
N ILE A 134 20.48 2.80 -0.20
CA ILE A 134 21.30 3.04 -1.39
C ILE A 134 20.60 4.13 -2.21
N ASN A 135 21.21 5.30 -2.27
CA ASN A 135 20.73 6.42 -3.06
C ASN A 135 21.11 6.23 -4.53
N LYS A 136 20.65 7.17 -5.38
CA LYS A 136 20.79 7.12 -6.83
C LYS A 136 22.25 6.93 -7.30
N ASP A 137 23.17 7.66 -6.67
CA ASP A 137 24.57 7.72 -7.10
C ASP A 137 25.45 6.71 -6.37
N ASP A 138 24.92 6.04 -5.35
CA ASP A 138 25.64 5.04 -4.56
C ASP A 138 25.94 3.79 -5.41
N ARG A 139 27.13 3.23 -5.20
CA ARG A 139 27.65 2.02 -5.87
C ARG A 139 28.20 1.08 -4.79
N PRO A 140 27.33 0.30 -4.12
CA PRO A 140 27.76 -0.54 -3.00
C PRO A 140 28.66 -1.67 -3.49
N VAL A 141 29.71 -1.99 -2.74
CA VAL A 141 30.61 -3.11 -3.06
C VAL A 141 29.93 -4.42 -2.64
N ALA A 142 29.51 -5.24 -3.61
CA ALA A 142 28.69 -6.43 -3.36
C ALA A 142 29.31 -7.43 -2.37
N ALA A 143 30.64 -7.56 -2.36
CA ALA A 143 31.35 -8.46 -1.45
C ALA A 143 31.26 -8.07 0.05
N THR A 144 30.70 -6.90 0.38
CA THR A 144 30.55 -6.42 1.77
C THR A 144 29.33 -7.01 2.49
N PHE A 145 28.38 -7.60 1.76
CA PHE A 145 27.15 -8.12 2.34
C PHE A 145 27.25 -9.62 2.66
N THR A 146 26.55 -10.04 3.70
CA THR A 146 26.31 -11.45 4.01
C THR A 146 25.02 -11.89 3.31
N TYR A 147 25.11 -12.84 2.40
CA TYR A 147 23.98 -13.32 1.61
C TYR A 147 23.20 -14.44 2.31
N PRO A 148 21.89 -14.61 2.06
CA PRO A 148 21.08 -13.82 1.12
C PRO A 148 20.66 -12.44 1.66
N VAL A 149 20.47 -11.50 0.74
CA VAL A 149 19.88 -10.18 0.99
C VAL A 149 18.64 -9.97 0.12
N PHE A 150 17.78 -9.04 0.52
CA PHE A 150 16.66 -8.58 -0.29
C PHE A 150 16.94 -7.18 -0.81
N VAL A 151 16.82 -6.99 -2.12
CA VAL A 151 16.92 -5.67 -2.76
C VAL A 151 15.52 -5.22 -3.15
N LYS A 152 15.15 -3.99 -2.81
CA LYS A 152 13.81 -3.46 -3.08
C LYS A 152 13.78 -1.93 -3.20
N PRO A 153 12.80 -1.34 -3.89
CA PRO A 153 12.57 0.10 -3.85
C PRO A 153 12.10 0.52 -2.45
N ALA A 154 12.52 1.70 -1.98
CA ALA A 154 12.07 2.21 -0.69
C ALA A 154 10.54 2.42 -0.68
N ARG A 155 9.99 3.06 -1.73
CA ARG A 155 8.58 3.48 -1.84
C ARG A 155 7.87 2.80 -3.03
N SER A 156 7.70 1.49 -2.93
CA SER A 156 6.91 0.67 -3.87
C SER A 156 6.18 -0.46 -3.15
N GLY A 157 5.20 -1.08 -3.82
CA GLY A 157 4.36 -2.18 -3.32
C GLY A 157 4.20 -3.32 -4.33
N SER A 158 3.37 -4.31 -4.00
CA SER A 158 3.07 -5.47 -4.87
C SER A 158 4.31 -6.19 -5.43
N SER A 159 5.37 -6.21 -4.61
CA SER A 159 6.69 -6.80 -4.91
C SER A 159 7.39 -6.24 -6.16
N PHE A 160 6.97 -5.09 -6.69
CA PHE A 160 7.63 -4.46 -7.84
C PHE A 160 9.07 -4.06 -7.49
N GLY A 161 10.03 -4.59 -8.24
CA GLY A 161 11.46 -4.36 -8.02
C GLY A 161 12.05 -5.08 -6.81
N VAL A 162 11.32 -6.03 -6.20
CA VAL A 162 11.83 -6.83 -5.07
C VAL A 162 12.52 -8.07 -5.59
N LYS A 163 13.76 -8.33 -5.15
CA LYS A 163 14.50 -9.56 -5.47
C LYS A 163 15.21 -10.09 -4.23
N LYS A 164 15.11 -11.41 -4.01
CA LYS A 164 16.02 -12.15 -3.12
C LYS A 164 17.30 -12.43 -3.90
N VAL A 165 18.42 -11.93 -3.40
CA VAL A 165 19.75 -12.03 -4.00
C VAL A 165 20.54 -13.02 -3.16
N ASN A 166 21.05 -14.08 -3.78
CA ASN A 166 21.71 -15.18 -3.05
C ASN A 166 23.24 -15.09 -3.11
N SER A 167 23.79 -14.26 -3.99
CA SER A 167 25.24 -14.08 -4.15
C SER A 167 25.59 -12.67 -4.66
N ALA A 168 26.86 -12.30 -4.55
CA ALA A 168 27.34 -10.96 -4.84
C ALA A 168 27.18 -10.53 -6.31
N ASP A 169 27.35 -11.45 -7.25
CA ASP A 169 27.25 -11.24 -8.69
C ASP A 169 25.83 -10.87 -9.16
N GLU A 170 24.80 -11.21 -8.38
CA GLU A 170 23.41 -10.89 -8.68
C GLU A 170 22.97 -9.49 -8.20
N LEU A 171 23.80 -8.82 -7.38
CA LEU A 171 23.39 -7.63 -6.63
C LEU A 171 23.13 -6.43 -7.55
N ASP A 172 24.04 -6.13 -8.47
CA ASP A 172 23.94 -4.95 -9.34
C ASP A 172 22.68 -5.03 -10.22
N TYR A 173 22.39 -6.21 -10.77
CA TYR A 173 21.16 -6.44 -11.51
C TYR A 173 19.91 -6.15 -10.67
N ALA A 174 19.92 -6.57 -9.40
CA ALA A 174 18.80 -6.34 -8.49
C ALA A 174 18.63 -4.85 -8.15
N ILE A 175 19.73 -4.13 -7.97
CA ILE A 175 19.74 -2.67 -7.71
C ILE A 175 19.13 -1.93 -8.89
N GLU A 176 19.58 -2.21 -10.11
CA GLU A 176 19.06 -1.53 -11.31
C GLU A 176 17.59 -1.86 -11.56
N SER A 177 17.15 -3.09 -11.27
CA SER A 177 15.73 -3.46 -11.33
C SER A 177 14.89 -2.67 -10.31
N ALA A 178 15.35 -2.54 -9.06
CA ALA A 178 14.67 -1.75 -8.04
C ALA A 178 14.61 -0.26 -8.40
N ARG A 179 15.66 0.28 -9.04
CA ARG A 179 15.76 1.69 -9.46
C ARG A 179 14.73 2.12 -10.50
N GLN A 180 14.12 1.17 -11.22
CA GLN A 180 13.00 1.45 -12.13
C GLN A 180 11.78 2.00 -11.38
N TYR A 181 11.66 1.71 -10.09
CA TYR A 181 10.49 2.06 -9.28
C TYR A 181 10.80 3.16 -8.24
N ASP A 182 12.04 3.34 -7.82
CA ASP A 182 12.43 4.41 -6.90
C ASP A 182 13.91 4.76 -7.06
N SER A 183 14.27 6.05 -7.05
CA SER A 183 15.66 6.49 -7.06
C SER A 183 16.41 6.15 -5.77
N LYS A 184 15.67 5.88 -4.68
CA LYS A 184 16.18 5.37 -3.41
C LYS A 184 15.75 3.91 -3.24
N ILE A 185 16.70 3.02 -3.03
CA ILE A 185 16.45 1.58 -2.82
C ILE A 185 17.00 1.13 -1.47
N LEU A 186 16.55 -0.03 -1.02
CA LEU A 186 17.02 -0.68 0.20
C LEU A 186 17.64 -2.03 -0.14
N ILE A 187 18.73 -2.33 0.55
CA ILE A 187 19.26 -3.69 0.70
C ILE A 187 18.97 -4.09 2.14
N GLU A 188 18.28 -5.21 2.34
CA GLU A 188 17.91 -5.74 3.65
C GLU A 188 18.53 -7.11 3.89
N GLN A 189 19.02 -7.34 5.10
CA GLN A 189 19.42 -8.67 5.52
C GLN A 189 18.20 -9.60 5.53
N ALA A 190 18.33 -10.80 4.97
CA ALA A 190 17.25 -11.78 5.01
C ALA A 190 16.83 -12.10 6.45
N VAL A 191 15.55 -11.96 6.73
CA VAL A 191 14.93 -12.39 7.99
C VAL A 191 14.43 -13.82 7.80
N SER A 192 14.85 -14.73 8.69
CA SER A 192 14.42 -16.13 8.67
C SER A 192 13.02 -16.29 9.29
N GLY A 193 12.28 -17.28 8.81
CA GLY A 193 10.95 -17.61 9.31
C GLY A 193 9.93 -17.64 8.17
N CYS A 194 8.66 -17.46 8.51
CA CYS A 194 7.57 -17.26 7.57
C CYS A 194 6.98 -15.86 7.74
N GLU A 195 6.23 -15.38 6.75
CA GLU A 195 5.51 -14.12 6.87
C GLU A 195 4.20 -14.37 7.63
N VAL A 196 3.87 -13.47 8.54
CA VAL A 196 2.57 -13.41 9.23
C VAL A 196 2.05 -11.98 9.14
N GLY A 197 0.78 -11.82 8.81
CA GLY A 197 0.14 -10.52 8.64
C GLY A 197 -1.08 -10.36 9.53
N CYS A 198 -1.40 -9.12 9.85
CA CYS A 198 -2.56 -8.77 10.65
C CYS A 198 -3.26 -7.54 10.07
N ALA A 199 -4.52 -7.72 9.67
CA ALA A 199 -5.38 -6.61 9.28
C ALA A 199 -5.86 -5.86 10.54
N VAL A 200 -5.58 -4.56 10.60
CA VAL A 200 -5.97 -3.68 11.71
C VAL A 200 -7.01 -2.68 11.23
N LEU A 201 -8.09 -2.51 11.98
CA LEU A 201 -9.16 -1.55 11.73
C LEU A 201 -9.44 -0.73 12.99
N GLY A 202 -9.53 0.58 12.86
CA GLY A 202 -9.95 1.47 13.94
C GLY A 202 -9.10 2.73 14.06
N ASN A 203 -9.36 3.48 15.12
CA ASN A 203 -8.70 4.76 15.39
C ASN A 203 -8.10 4.72 16.80
N SER A 204 -6.79 5.01 16.91
CA SER A 204 -6.05 5.22 18.17
C SER A 204 -6.32 4.19 19.29
N ALA A 205 -7.36 4.41 20.10
CA ALA A 205 -7.64 3.64 21.31
C ALA A 205 -8.38 2.32 21.05
N ALA A 206 -9.28 2.27 20.06
CA ALA A 206 -10.12 1.09 19.80
C ALA A 206 -9.70 0.45 18.46
N LEU A 207 -8.89 -0.61 18.56
CA LEU A 207 -8.40 -1.36 17.40
C LEU A 207 -9.03 -2.75 17.37
N ALA A 208 -9.77 -3.03 16.31
CA ALA A 208 -10.16 -4.37 15.92
C ALA A 208 -9.06 -4.97 15.04
N VAL A 209 -8.88 -6.29 15.13
CA VAL A 209 -7.94 -7.06 14.33
C VAL A 209 -8.64 -8.26 13.73
N GLY A 210 -8.28 -8.60 12.49
CA GLY A 210 -8.71 -9.85 11.86
C GLY A 210 -7.95 -11.05 12.42
N GLU A 211 -8.30 -12.24 11.92
CA GLU A 211 -7.46 -13.42 12.09
C GLU A 211 -6.08 -13.18 11.44
N VAL A 212 -5.04 -13.69 12.09
CA VAL A 212 -3.67 -13.63 11.58
C VAL A 212 -3.57 -14.55 10.36
N ASP A 213 -2.99 -14.08 9.26
CA ASP A 213 -2.61 -14.93 8.12
C ASP A 213 -1.15 -15.38 8.23
N GLN A 214 -0.81 -16.47 7.54
CA GLN A 214 0.57 -16.96 7.45
C GLN A 214 0.87 -17.31 5.99
N ILE A 215 2.01 -16.83 5.49
CA ILE A 215 2.51 -17.16 4.14
C ILE A 215 3.75 -18.04 4.28
N ARG A 216 3.67 -19.24 3.71
CA ARG A 216 4.82 -20.14 3.56
C ARG A 216 5.24 -20.19 2.09
N LEU A 217 6.54 -20.00 1.84
CA LEU A 217 7.11 -20.00 0.50
C LEU A 217 7.87 -21.30 0.26
N GLN A 218 7.62 -21.96 -0.87
CA GLN A 218 8.47 -23.08 -1.30
C GLN A 218 9.82 -22.61 -1.85
N TYR A 219 9.85 -21.44 -2.49
CA TYR A 219 11.06 -20.76 -2.98
C TYR A 219 10.75 -19.28 -3.25
N GLY A 220 11.80 -18.49 -3.53
CA GLY A 220 11.65 -17.11 -4.00
C GLY A 220 11.06 -16.17 -2.94
N ILE A 221 10.10 -15.34 -3.37
CA ILE A 221 9.43 -14.30 -2.57
C ILE A 221 7.91 -14.34 -2.79
N PHE A 222 7.13 -13.79 -1.87
CA PHE A 222 5.70 -13.56 -2.10
C PHE A 222 5.48 -12.45 -3.14
N ARG A 223 4.77 -12.74 -4.23
CA ARG A 223 4.57 -11.80 -5.35
C ARG A 223 3.29 -12.05 -6.14
N ILE A 224 2.21 -12.45 -5.46
CA ILE A 224 0.97 -12.92 -6.11
C ILE A 224 0.49 -12.02 -7.25
N HIS A 225 0.51 -10.70 -7.09
CA HIS A 225 0.05 -9.76 -8.14
C HIS A 225 0.94 -9.68 -9.39
N GLN A 226 2.10 -10.32 -9.41
CA GLN A 226 2.99 -10.46 -10.57
C GLN A 226 2.92 -11.85 -11.22
N GLU A 227 2.17 -12.77 -10.62
CA GLU A 227 1.98 -14.11 -11.16
C GLU A 227 0.92 -14.13 -12.27
N VAL A 228 0.96 -15.17 -13.09
CA VAL A 228 -0.03 -15.40 -14.15
C VAL A 228 -1.34 -15.85 -13.49
N GLU A 229 -2.46 -15.17 -13.81
CA GLU A 229 -3.79 -15.50 -13.27
C GLU A 229 -3.84 -15.61 -11.73
N PRO A 230 -3.51 -14.53 -10.98
CA PRO A 230 -3.34 -14.59 -9.53
C PRO A 230 -4.60 -14.97 -8.75
N GLU A 231 -5.77 -14.83 -9.37
CA GLU A 231 -7.05 -15.31 -8.84
C GLU A 231 -7.17 -16.84 -8.77
N LYS A 232 -6.33 -17.60 -9.48
CA LYS A 232 -6.32 -19.07 -9.43
C LYS A 232 -5.39 -19.65 -8.36
N GLY A 233 -4.59 -18.81 -7.70
CA GLY A 233 -3.63 -19.22 -6.68
C GLY A 233 -2.21 -18.76 -6.99
N SER A 234 -1.30 -18.97 -6.04
CA SER A 234 0.13 -18.72 -6.22
C SER A 234 0.85 -20.02 -6.55
N GLU A 235 1.81 -19.94 -7.46
CA GLU A 235 2.71 -21.03 -7.83
C GLU A 235 3.75 -21.31 -6.75
N ASN A 236 4.06 -20.37 -5.85
CA ASN A 236 5.13 -20.53 -4.86
C ASN A 236 4.78 -20.19 -3.42
N ALA A 237 3.57 -19.70 -3.16
CA ALA A 237 3.12 -19.28 -1.83
C ALA A 237 1.84 -20.00 -1.40
N VAL A 238 1.81 -20.47 -0.16
CA VAL A 238 0.58 -20.94 0.48
C VAL A 238 0.21 -19.97 1.59
N ILE A 239 -1.02 -19.45 1.54
CA ILE A 239 -1.57 -18.56 2.56
C ILE A 239 -2.55 -19.37 3.41
N THR A 240 -2.41 -19.32 4.73
CA THR A 240 -3.28 -20.03 5.69
C THR A 240 -3.92 -19.01 6.64
N VAL A 241 -5.25 -19.07 6.77
CA VAL A 241 -6.04 -18.22 7.67
C VAL A 241 -7.09 -19.06 8.41
N PRO A 242 -7.12 -19.06 9.76
CA PRO A 242 -6.10 -18.48 10.65
C PRO A 242 -4.74 -19.13 10.45
N ALA A 243 -3.67 -18.41 10.78
CA ALA A 243 -2.31 -18.94 10.79
C ALA A 243 -2.23 -20.23 11.61
N ASP A 244 -1.49 -21.22 11.10
CA ASP A 244 -1.21 -22.50 11.77
C ASP A 244 -0.20 -22.31 12.91
N LEU A 245 -0.67 -21.65 13.96
CA LEU A 245 0.06 -21.25 15.16
C LEU A 245 -0.88 -21.36 16.37
N SER A 246 -0.30 -21.46 17.57
CA SER A 246 -1.08 -21.46 18.80
C SER A 246 -1.91 -20.17 18.94
N ALA A 247 -3.04 -20.24 19.66
CA ALA A 247 -3.86 -19.06 19.93
C ALA A 247 -3.07 -17.96 20.67
N GLU A 248 -2.14 -18.37 21.55
CA GLU A 248 -1.22 -17.46 22.24
C GLU A 248 -0.31 -16.72 21.26
N GLU A 249 0.32 -17.43 20.32
CA GLU A 249 1.18 -16.80 19.32
C GLU A 249 0.41 -15.88 18.37
N ARG A 250 -0.78 -16.27 17.91
CA ARG A 250 -1.66 -15.40 17.12
C ARG A 250 -2.03 -14.14 17.89
N GLY A 251 -2.38 -14.27 19.18
CA GLY A 251 -2.63 -13.12 20.05
C GLY A 251 -1.41 -12.21 20.20
N ARG A 252 -0.20 -12.79 20.34
CA ARG A 252 1.05 -12.02 20.42
C ARG A 252 1.35 -11.25 19.12
N ILE A 253 1.07 -11.85 17.96
CA ILE A 253 1.19 -11.20 16.64
C ILE A 253 0.21 -10.04 16.53
N GLN A 254 -1.05 -10.24 16.91
CA GLN A 254 -2.07 -9.19 16.92
C GLN A 254 -1.70 -8.01 17.82
N GLU A 255 -1.20 -8.25 19.03
CA GLU A 255 -0.76 -7.18 19.93
C GLU A 255 0.49 -6.45 19.40
N THR A 256 1.40 -7.18 18.75
CA THR A 256 2.55 -6.58 18.07
C THR A 256 2.10 -5.69 16.92
N ALA A 257 1.15 -6.14 16.10
CA ALA A 257 0.57 -5.37 15.00
C ALA A 257 -0.11 -4.09 15.50
N LYS A 258 -0.90 -4.17 16.59
CA LYS A 258 -1.50 -2.99 17.24
C LYS A 258 -0.43 -2.01 17.75
N LYS A 259 0.68 -2.52 18.33
CA LYS A 259 1.79 -1.66 18.78
C LYS A 259 2.46 -0.95 17.61
N ILE A 260 2.74 -1.66 16.51
CA ILE A 260 3.29 -1.08 15.28
C ILE A 260 2.35 -0.02 14.71
N TYR A 261 1.07 -0.35 14.57
CA TYR A 261 0.04 0.56 14.06
C TYR A 261 -0.02 1.87 14.84
N LYS A 262 0.01 1.79 16.18
CA LYS A 262 0.05 2.97 17.06
C LYS A 262 1.37 3.74 16.95
N ALA A 263 2.50 3.05 16.91
CA ALA A 263 3.82 3.66 16.81
C ALA A 263 4.01 4.45 15.51
N LEU A 264 3.41 3.98 14.41
CA LEU A 264 3.44 4.64 13.11
C LEU A 264 2.35 5.72 12.95
N GLY A 265 1.48 5.90 13.96
CA GLY A 265 0.41 6.90 13.93
C GLY A 265 -0.73 6.59 12.97
N CYS A 266 -0.94 5.31 12.62
CA CYS A 266 -1.98 4.92 11.67
C CYS A 266 -3.40 5.16 12.21
N ARG A 267 -4.36 5.36 11.30
CA ARG A 267 -5.81 5.44 11.60
C ARG A 267 -6.63 4.84 10.47
N GLY A 268 -7.91 4.54 10.73
CA GLY A 268 -8.80 3.88 9.78
C GLY A 268 -8.43 2.41 9.59
N LEU A 269 -7.46 2.11 8.73
CA LEU A 269 -7.03 0.75 8.42
C LEU A 269 -5.57 0.68 7.96
N ALA A 270 -4.93 -0.46 8.22
CA ALA A 270 -3.67 -0.88 7.60
C ALA A 270 -3.52 -2.40 7.75
N ARG A 271 -2.73 -3.03 6.88
CA ARG A 271 -2.28 -4.41 7.09
C ARG A 271 -0.82 -4.36 7.54
N VAL A 272 -0.57 -4.80 8.76
CA VAL A 272 0.78 -4.88 9.35
C VAL A 272 1.36 -6.25 9.06
#